data_AF-A0A9E3BD68-F1
#
_entry.id   AF-A0A9E3BD68-F1
#
_cell.length_a   1.000
_cell.length_b   1.000
_cell.length_c   1.000
_cell.angle_alpha   90.00
_cell.angle_beta   90.00
_cell.angle_gamma   90.00
#
_symmetry.space_group_name_H-M   'P 1'
#
loop_
_entity.id
_entity.type
_entity.pdbx_description
1 polymer ?
#
loop_
_entity_poly.entity_id
_entity_poly.type
_entity_poly.pdbx_seq_one_letter_code
_entity_poly.pdbx_strand_id
1 'polypeptide(L)'
;MATVGWGPRCRGGCPPPVSAAVSQAPARVTFRPASHARGVDPLEPVSVTAASGTLTSVRMVNDAGKPIAGVLTPDHEVWHPVQPLGYGRTYTLTVASRGAGGVPATQVSQFATLMPPNQTRVSFTNPLEEPLQDGGTYGVGMVVVAHFDELIADRATAERRLTVTTSPPVSGSWHWVDDQTAHWRPEHYYAPHTSVTAEAKIYGISLGNGLFGQEDTKVSFKIDAAHVSIADDKTKLVSVFDGGHLVRTMPTSMGMGGTQEIDGHTLSFWTPPGIYTVLDKGNPVVMDSSTFGLPKNSRLGYRETINYATRISTDGIYMHELDATVWAQGHTDTSHGCLNLNADNAKWFFDFSVPGDVVEIRNTGGPPLQLSQGGDWTVPWDQWRSGSAIR
;
A
#
# COMPACT_ATOMS: atom_id res chain seq x y z
N MET A 1 -38.59 88.28 -31.65
CA MET A 1 -39.64 88.14 -30.63
C MET A 1 -39.50 86.76 -30.01
N ALA A 2 -38.99 86.67 -28.79
CA ALA A 2 -39.05 85.46 -27.97
C ALA A 2 -39.07 85.92 -26.51
N THR A 3 -40.20 85.66 -25.86
CA THR A 3 -40.59 86.11 -24.53
C THR A 3 -39.90 85.30 -23.43
N VAL A 4 -39.33 85.98 -22.45
CA VAL A 4 -38.87 85.42 -21.18
C VAL A 4 -40.10 85.19 -20.29
N GLY A 5 -40.38 83.93 -19.94
CA GLY A 5 -41.42 83.56 -18.98
C GLY A 5 -40.82 83.24 -17.61
N TRP A 6 -41.14 84.05 -16.60
CA TRP A 6 -40.88 83.76 -15.20
C TRP A 6 -41.99 82.83 -14.64
N GLY A 7 -41.60 81.69 -14.10
CA GLY A 7 -42.44 80.79 -13.29
C GLY A 7 -42.05 80.83 -11.80
N PRO A 8 -42.98 80.55 -10.87
CA PRO A 8 -42.94 81.09 -9.51
C PRO A 8 -42.04 80.31 -8.54
N ARG A 9 -41.43 81.05 -7.61
CA ARG A 9 -40.66 80.55 -6.48
C ARG A 9 -41.54 79.71 -5.54
N CYS A 10 -41.32 78.40 -5.48
CA CYS A 10 -41.82 77.57 -4.39
C CYS A 10 -41.09 77.97 -3.09
N ARG A 11 -41.81 78.65 -2.19
CA ARG A 11 -41.51 78.72 -0.76
C ARG A 11 -42.07 77.45 -0.12
N GLY A 12 -41.20 76.52 0.23
CA GLY A 12 -41.56 75.32 0.96
C GLY A 12 -40.33 74.41 1.03
N GLY A 13 -39.73 74.32 2.21
CA GLY A 13 -38.55 73.49 2.43
C GLY A 13 -38.83 72.06 2.00
N CYS A 14 -38.11 71.61 0.98
CA CYS A 14 -38.02 70.19 0.66
C CYS A 14 -37.43 69.50 1.90
N PRO A 15 -38.10 68.51 2.54
CA PRO A 15 -37.43 67.74 3.57
C PRO A 15 -36.17 67.12 2.94
N PRO A 16 -35.00 67.17 3.59
CA PRO A 16 -33.80 66.58 3.05
C PRO A 16 -34.09 65.11 2.73
N PRO A 17 -33.51 64.54 1.65
CA PRO A 17 -33.64 63.11 1.41
C PRO A 17 -33.17 62.41 2.68
N VAL A 18 -34.07 61.64 3.29
CA VAL A 18 -33.72 60.77 4.40
C VAL A 18 -32.78 59.74 3.78
N SER A 19 -31.48 60.02 3.85
CA SER A 19 -30.45 59.06 3.49
C SER A 19 -30.72 57.86 4.38
N ALA A 20 -31.18 56.75 3.78
CA ALA A 20 -31.26 55.49 4.49
C ALA A 20 -29.89 55.27 5.12
N ALA A 21 -29.81 55.26 6.46
CA ALA A 21 -28.58 55.00 7.15
C ALA A 21 -28.10 53.63 6.66
N VAL A 22 -27.01 53.61 5.90
CA VAL A 22 -26.41 52.36 5.44
C VAL A 22 -26.06 51.60 6.71
N SER A 23 -26.75 50.48 6.92
CA SER A 23 -26.53 49.58 8.05
C SER A 23 -25.03 49.34 8.23
N GLN A 24 -24.45 49.81 9.33
CA GLN A 24 -23.04 49.64 9.69
C GLN A 24 -22.90 48.43 10.61
N ALA A 25 -23.17 47.24 10.07
CA ALA A 25 -23.02 45.99 10.79
C ALA A 25 -21.66 45.33 10.46
N PRO A 26 -20.94 44.77 11.45
CA PRO A 26 -19.76 43.97 11.19
C PRO A 26 -20.12 42.72 10.37
N ALA A 27 -19.14 42.17 9.66
CA ALA A 27 -19.31 40.92 8.93
C ALA A 27 -19.68 39.78 9.88
N ARG A 28 -20.66 38.96 9.50
CA ARG A 28 -21.00 37.73 10.22
C ARG A 28 -20.15 36.60 9.66
N VAL A 29 -19.24 36.06 10.46
CA VAL A 29 -18.36 34.95 10.05
C VAL A 29 -18.74 33.69 10.83
N THR A 30 -18.73 32.55 10.15
CA THR A 30 -18.95 31.23 10.73
C THR A 30 -17.72 30.35 10.53
N PHE A 31 -17.45 29.50 11.52
CA PHE A 31 -16.30 28.60 11.55
C PHE A 31 -16.77 27.15 11.50
N ARG A 32 -16.07 26.35 10.72
CA ARG A 32 -16.10 24.89 10.78
C ARG A 32 -14.66 24.40 10.91
N PRO A 33 -14.32 23.59 11.92
CA PRO A 33 -15.12 23.25 13.11
C PRO A 33 -15.57 24.48 13.92
N ALA A 34 -16.54 24.28 14.82
CA ALA A 34 -16.98 25.32 15.73
C ALA A 34 -15.86 25.74 16.70
N SER A 35 -15.93 26.97 17.21
CA SER A 35 -14.94 27.46 18.18
C SER A 35 -14.92 26.61 19.44
N HIS A 36 -13.71 26.30 19.91
CA HIS A 36 -13.36 25.40 20.99
C HIS A 36 -13.77 23.94 20.80
N ALA A 37 -14.08 23.51 19.56
CA ALA A 37 -14.25 22.09 19.25
C ALA A 37 -13.00 21.29 19.61
N ARG A 38 -13.19 20.05 20.07
CA ARG A 38 -12.13 19.11 20.45
C ARG A 38 -12.40 17.78 19.79
N GLY A 39 -11.34 17.00 19.56
CA GLY A 39 -11.48 15.68 18.94
C GLY A 39 -11.89 15.74 17.47
N VAL A 40 -11.63 16.87 16.80
CA VAL A 40 -11.95 17.06 15.38
C VAL A 40 -11.12 16.08 14.55
N ASP A 41 -11.77 15.33 13.65
CA ASP A 41 -11.06 14.47 12.72
C ASP A 41 -10.12 15.33 11.85
N PRO A 42 -8.82 15.00 11.71
CA PRO A 42 -7.90 15.78 10.86
C PRO A 42 -8.33 15.88 9.38
N LEU A 43 -9.23 15.01 8.92
CA LEU A 43 -9.85 15.04 7.60
C LEU A 43 -11.20 15.77 7.55
N GLU A 44 -11.74 16.18 8.70
CA GLU A 44 -12.98 16.95 8.72
C GLU A 44 -12.78 18.30 7.99
N PRO A 45 -13.73 18.72 7.13
CA PRO A 45 -13.62 19.98 6.40
C PRO A 45 -13.48 21.20 7.33
N VAL A 46 -12.35 21.89 7.22
CA VAL A 46 -12.11 23.17 7.89
C VAL A 46 -12.46 24.31 6.95
N SER A 47 -13.29 25.24 7.40
CA SER A 47 -13.64 26.43 6.62
C SER A 47 -14.00 27.63 7.49
N VAL A 48 -13.76 28.81 6.94
CA VAL A 48 -14.26 30.09 7.43
C VAL A 48 -15.16 30.66 6.36
N THR A 49 -16.39 31.03 6.72
CA THR A 49 -17.37 31.57 5.77
C THR A 49 -17.89 32.92 6.25
N ALA A 50 -17.83 33.95 5.42
CA ALA A 50 -18.54 35.21 5.63
C ALA A 50 -20.01 35.04 5.22
N ALA A 51 -20.90 34.85 6.20
CA ALA A 51 -22.35 34.84 5.98
C ALA A 51 -22.91 36.24 5.63
N SER A 52 -22.16 37.30 5.95
CA SER A 52 -22.37 38.65 5.45
C SER A 52 -21.05 39.41 5.40
N GLY A 53 -20.90 40.32 4.43
CA GLY A 53 -19.64 41.01 4.18
C GLY A 53 -18.62 40.13 3.46
N THR A 54 -17.33 40.44 3.57
CA THR A 54 -16.23 39.70 2.92
C THR A 54 -15.10 39.42 3.88
N LEU A 55 -14.36 38.34 3.64
CA LEU A 55 -13.09 38.06 4.28
C LEU A 55 -11.98 38.88 3.60
N THR A 56 -11.07 39.41 4.41
CA THR A 56 -9.93 40.20 3.91
C THR A 56 -8.60 39.53 4.20
N SER A 57 -8.51 38.77 5.30
CA SER A 57 -7.36 37.95 5.62
C SER A 57 -7.79 36.82 6.56
N VAL A 58 -7.26 35.62 6.32
CA VAL A 58 -7.42 34.48 7.22
C VAL A 58 -6.04 33.89 7.47
N ARG A 59 -5.63 33.83 8.74
CA ARG A 59 -4.39 33.21 9.17
C ARG A 59 -4.69 32.07 10.12
N MET A 60 -4.28 30.86 9.75
CA MET A 60 -4.35 29.68 10.59
C MET A 60 -2.95 29.26 11.02
N VAL A 61 -2.77 28.98 12.31
CA VAL A 61 -1.53 28.43 12.87
C VAL A 61 -1.82 27.24 13.77
N ASN A 62 -0.85 26.33 13.91
CA ASN A 62 -0.89 25.31 14.95
C ASN A 62 -0.35 25.85 16.30
N ASP A 63 -0.35 24.98 17.31
CA ASP A 63 0.15 25.19 18.68
C ASP A 63 1.64 25.54 18.76
N ALA A 64 2.42 25.16 17.75
CA ALA A 64 3.83 25.56 17.60
C ALA A 64 4.02 26.89 16.85
N GLY A 65 2.93 27.57 16.47
CA GLY A 65 2.97 28.82 15.71
C GLY A 65 3.25 28.65 14.21
N LYS A 66 3.35 27.41 13.70
CA LYS A 66 3.57 27.12 12.28
C LYS A 66 2.33 27.52 11.46
N PRO A 67 2.47 28.38 10.43
CA PRO A 67 1.38 28.71 9.53
C PRO A 67 0.87 27.50 8.75
N ILE A 68 -0.46 27.42 8.59
CA ILE A 68 -1.13 26.46 7.73
C ILE A 68 -1.57 27.19 6.46
N ALA A 69 -1.10 26.69 5.31
CA ALA A 69 -1.48 27.23 4.02
C ALA A 69 -2.98 27.02 3.79
N GLY A 70 -3.64 28.04 3.24
CA GLY A 70 -5.03 27.96 2.84
C GLY A 70 -5.35 28.95 1.74
N VAL A 71 -6.49 28.76 1.11
CA VAL A 71 -6.95 29.52 -0.04
C VAL A 71 -8.24 30.25 0.31
N LEU A 72 -8.33 31.51 -0.12
CA LEU A 72 -9.55 32.30 -0.10
C LEU A 72 -10.19 32.27 -1.49
N THR A 73 -11.49 32.03 -1.56
CA THR A 73 -12.23 32.05 -2.83
C THR A 73 -12.20 33.44 -3.47
N PRO A 74 -12.28 33.57 -4.82
CA PRO A 74 -12.21 34.87 -5.51
C PRO A 74 -13.32 35.87 -5.13
N ASP A 75 -14.46 35.38 -4.64
CA ASP A 75 -15.56 36.20 -4.10
C ASP A 75 -15.31 36.69 -2.67
N HIS A 76 -14.22 36.24 -2.04
CA HIS A 76 -13.82 36.55 -0.67
C HIS A 76 -14.82 36.07 0.40
N GLU A 77 -15.64 35.06 0.10
CA GLU A 77 -16.65 34.57 1.05
C GLU A 77 -16.17 33.36 1.85
N VAL A 78 -15.31 32.51 1.29
CA VAL A 78 -14.91 31.23 1.91
C VAL A 78 -13.39 31.06 1.90
N TRP A 79 -12.84 30.65 3.04
CA TRP A 79 -11.45 30.21 3.16
C TRP A 79 -11.37 28.78 3.68
N HIS A 80 -10.41 27.99 3.20
CA HIS A 80 -10.11 26.65 3.71
C HIS A 80 -8.60 26.31 3.60
N PRO A 81 -8.07 25.39 4.42
CA PRO A 81 -6.70 24.92 4.27
C PRO A 81 -6.54 24.07 3.00
N VAL A 82 -5.32 24.00 2.48
CA VAL A 82 -4.98 23.24 1.26
C VAL A 82 -4.17 21.96 1.54
N GLN A 83 -4.08 21.58 2.82
CA GLN A 83 -3.38 20.38 3.27
C GLN A 83 -4.16 19.75 4.42
N PRO A 84 -4.07 18.41 4.62
CA PRO A 84 -4.59 17.76 5.81
C PRO A 84 -4.03 18.38 7.09
N LEU A 85 -4.84 18.38 8.15
CA LEU A 85 -4.37 18.76 9.47
C LEU A 85 -3.61 17.60 10.11
N GLY A 86 -2.86 17.87 11.18
CA GLY A 86 -2.15 16.85 11.95
C GLY A 86 -2.91 16.44 13.20
N TYR A 87 -2.71 15.20 13.67
CA TYR A 87 -3.27 14.71 14.93
C TYR A 87 -2.73 15.47 16.15
N GLY A 88 -3.56 15.55 17.19
CA GLY A 88 -3.21 16.10 18.50
C GLY A 88 -2.80 17.57 18.49
N ARG A 89 -3.17 18.32 17.45
CA ARG A 89 -2.85 19.74 17.29
C ARG A 89 -3.99 20.61 17.74
N THR A 90 -3.63 21.81 18.22
CA THR A 90 -4.57 22.89 18.43
C THR A 90 -4.33 23.94 17.37
N TYR A 91 -5.37 24.30 16.63
CA TYR A 91 -5.30 25.30 15.58
C TYR A 91 -6.02 26.57 15.99
N THR A 92 -5.41 27.71 15.67
CA THR A 92 -5.98 29.04 15.91
C THR A 92 -6.13 29.76 14.57
N LEU A 93 -7.35 30.17 14.25
CA LEU A 93 -7.68 31.03 13.12
C LEU A 93 -7.85 32.47 13.60
N THR A 94 -7.15 33.39 12.95
CA THR A 94 -7.37 34.85 13.07
C THR A 94 -7.91 35.36 11.74
N VAL A 95 -9.14 35.88 11.78
CA VAL A 95 -9.90 36.30 10.60
C VAL A 95 -10.13 37.80 10.66
N ALA A 96 -9.71 38.51 9.63
CA ALA A 96 -10.08 39.89 9.38
C ALA A 96 -11.15 39.95 8.28
N SER A 97 -12.24 40.67 8.53
CA SER A 97 -13.38 40.78 7.61
C SER A 97 -13.91 42.20 7.53
N ARG A 98 -14.71 42.48 6.50
CA ARG A 98 -15.41 43.76 6.30
C ARG A 98 -16.90 43.54 6.11
N GLY A 99 -17.69 44.17 6.97
CA GLY A 99 -19.16 44.13 6.94
C GLY A 99 -19.78 45.20 6.04
N ALA A 100 -21.09 45.40 6.20
CA ALA A 100 -21.83 46.44 5.49
C ALA A 100 -21.28 47.84 5.84
N GLY A 101 -21.13 48.70 4.84
CA GLY A 101 -20.49 50.01 5.00
C GLY A 101 -18.96 49.95 5.21
N GLY A 102 -18.33 48.79 5.01
CA GLY A 102 -16.87 48.63 5.09
C GLY A 102 -16.32 48.48 6.52
N VAL A 103 -17.19 48.29 7.51
CA VAL A 103 -16.84 48.17 8.93
C VAL A 103 -15.87 46.99 9.14
N PRO A 104 -14.64 47.23 9.60
CA PRO A 104 -13.68 46.17 9.86
C PRO A 104 -14.07 45.38 11.11
N ALA A 105 -13.88 44.06 11.07
CA ALA A 105 -14.03 43.18 12.21
C ALA A 105 -12.85 42.19 12.26
N THR A 106 -12.49 41.78 13.47
CA THR A 106 -11.53 40.70 13.68
C THR A 106 -12.16 39.66 14.58
N GLN A 107 -12.05 38.40 14.18
CA GLN A 107 -12.55 37.27 14.95
C GLN A 107 -11.46 36.22 15.08
N VAL A 108 -11.44 35.55 16.23
CA VAL A 108 -10.52 34.47 16.52
C VAL A 108 -11.35 33.22 16.82
N SER A 109 -10.95 32.10 16.23
CA SER A 109 -11.52 30.80 16.56
C SER A 109 -10.39 29.80 16.79
N GLN A 110 -10.64 28.82 17.64
CA GLN A 110 -9.66 27.79 17.98
C GLN A 110 -10.35 26.44 18.00
N PHE A 111 -9.68 25.37 17.57
CA PHE A 111 -10.16 24.00 17.79
C PHE A 111 -8.98 23.05 17.95
N ALA A 112 -9.23 21.87 18.50
CA ALA A 112 -8.24 20.82 18.67
C ALA A 112 -8.64 19.56 17.88
N THR A 113 -7.70 19.01 17.12
CA THR A 113 -7.88 17.74 16.41
C THR A 113 -7.78 16.55 17.37
N LEU A 114 -8.34 15.42 16.95
CA LEU A 114 -8.23 14.14 17.62
C LEU A 114 -6.76 13.79 17.93
N MET A 115 -6.54 13.20 19.10
CA MET A 115 -5.25 12.64 19.51
C MET A 115 -5.42 11.13 19.67
N PRO A 116 -5.04 10.32 18.66
CA PRO A 116 -5.14 8.88 18.74
C PRO A 116 -4.26 8.32 19.87
N PRO A 117 -4.72 7.31 20.64
CA PRO A 117 -3.88 6.59 21.59
C PRO A 117 -2.84 5.72 20.90
N ASN A 118 -3.13 5.20 19.70
CA ASN A 118 -2.16 4.50 18.86
C ASN A 118 -2.40 4.83 17.37
N GLN A 119 -1.35 4.67 16.56
CA GLN A 119 -1.42 4.83 15.10
C GLN A 119 -0.73 3.65 14.41
N THR A 120 -1.15 3.33 13.19
CA THR A 120 -0.52 2.30 12.35
C THR A 120 -0.18 2.84 10.97
N ARG A 121 0.91 2.34 10.40
CA ARG A 121 1.33 2.59 9.03
C ARG A 121 1.22 1.32 8.21
N VAL A 122 0.88 1.49 6.93
CA VAL A 122 0.99 0.41 5.92
C VAL A 122 2.30 0.53 5.16
N SER A 123 3.05 -0.56 5.07
CA SER A 123 4.09 -0.77 4.06
C SER A 123 3.60 -1.69 2.96
N PHE A 124 4.01 -1.41 1.72
CA PHE A 124 3.80 -2.33 0.60
C PHE A 124 5.05 -3.16 0.37
N THR A 125 4.93 -4.47 0.48
CA THR A 125 6.04 -5.43 0.41
C THR A 125 5.75 -6.57 -0.58
N ASN A 126 6.73 -7.45 -0.79
CA ASN A 126 6.52 -8.78 -1.35
C ASN A 126 6.12 -9.77 -0.21
N PRO A 127 5.83 -11.05 -0.52
CA PRO A 127 5.53 -12.07 0.49
C PRO A 127 6.68 -12.40 1.46
N LEU A 128 7.90 -11.93 1.22
CA LEU A 128 9.05 -12.03 2.13
C LEU A 128 9.19 -10.77 3.02
N GLU A 129 8.18 -9.88 3.01
CA GLU A 129 8.19 -8.59 3.72
C GLU A 129 9.27 -7.61 3.26
N GLU A 130 9.87 -7.82 2.09
CA GLU A 130 10.79 -6.86 1.50
C GLU A 130 10.03 -5.70 0.84
N PRO A 131 10.41 -4.43 1.10
CA PRO A 131 9.72 -3.27 0.53
C PRO A 131 9.68 -3.28 -0.99
N LEU A 132 8.50 -3.06 -1.55
CA LEU A 132 8.36 -2.77 -2.97
C LEU A 132 8.99 -1.43 -3.29
N GLN A 133 9.72 -1.37 -4.40
CA GLN A 133 10.45 -0.19 -4.84
C GLN A 133 9.57 0.64 -5.77
N ASP A 134 9.45 1.93 -5.50
CA ASP A 134 8.78 2.86 -6.42
C ASP A 134 9.58 2.98 -7.72
N GLY A 135 8.89 2.84 -8.86
CA GLY A 135 9.52 2.67 -10.17
C GLY A 135 10.16 1.29 -10.41
N GLY A 136 10.00 0.35 -9.48
CA GLY A 136 10.54 -1.02 -9.58
C GLY A 136 9.96 -1.82 -10.76
N THR A 137 10.60 -2.93 -11.07
CA THR A 137 10.17 -3.87 -12.12
C THR A 137 10.17 -5.29 -11.55
N TYR A 138 9.07 -6.01 -11.77
CA TYR A 138 8.78 -7.31 -11.16
C TYR A 138 8.17 -8.28 -12.17
N GLY A 139 8.22 -9.58 -11.89
CA GLY A 139 7.64 -10.61 -12.74
C GLY A 139 6.12 -10.67 -12.73
N VAL A 140 5.56 -11.43 -13.67
CA VAL A 140 4.09 -11.54 -13.90
C VAL A 140 3.29 -12.19 -12.76
N GLY A 141 3.97 -12.81 -11.79
CA GLY A 141 3.36 -13.37 -10.59
C GLY A 141 3.43 -12.46 -9.37
N MET A 142 3.87 -11.20 -9.49
CA MET A 142 4.12 -10.33 -8.34
C MET A 142 2.89 -10.12 -7.44
N VAL A 143 2.98 -10.55 -6.18
CA VAL A 143 1.91 -10.33 -5.19
C VAL A 143 2.17 -9.01 -4.45
N VAL A 144 1.15 -8.16 -4.36
CA VAL A 144 1.24 -6.93 -3.56
C VAL A 144 0.83 -7.25 -2.13
N VAL A 145 1.73 -7.07 -1.17
CA VAL A 145 1.43 -7.26 0.26
C VAL A 145 1.24 -5.91 0.93
N ALA A 146 0.14 -5.72 1.64
CA ALA A 146 -0.08 -4.62 2.56
C ALA A 146 0.16 -5.14 3.98
N HIS A 147 1.26 -4.68 4.58
CA HIS A 147 1.63 -5.02 5.96
C HIS A 147 1.38 -3.81 6.87
N PHE A 148 0.59 -4.01 7.92
CA PHE A 148 0.32 -3.04 8.96
C PHE A 148 1.25 -3.30 10.15
N ASP A 149 1.91 -2.26 10.67
CA ASP A 149 2.80 -2.38 11.83
C ASP A 149 2.08 -2.59 13.17
N GLU A 150 0.74 -2.74 13.15
CA GLU A 150 -0.13 -3.01 14.29
C GLU A 150 -1.22 -4.03 13.93
N LEU A 151 -1.83 -4.66 14.93
CA LEU A 151 -2.96 -5.58 14.74
C LEU A 151 -4.22 -4.81 14.30
N ILE A 152 -4.86 -5.28 13.23
CA ILE A 152 -6.03 -4.62 12.64
C ILE A 152 -7.33 -5.27 13.12
N ALA A 153 -8.01 -4.56 14.03
CA ALA A 153 -9.29 -5.00 14.58
C ALA A 153 -10.44 -4.90 13.56
N ASP A 154 -10.51 -3.81 12.77
CA ASP A 154 -11.50 -3.63 11.72
C ASP A 154 -10.89 -3.76 10.32
N ARG A 155 -10.62 -5.01 9.93
CA ARG A 155 -10.06 -5.38 8.63
C ARG A 155 -10.93 -4.91 7.46
N ALA A 156 -12.25 -4.87 7.63
CA ALA A 156 -13.16 -4.42 6.58
C ALA A 156 -12.98 -2.92 6.31
N THR A 157 -12.88 -2.10 7.36
CA THR A 157 -12.58 -0.67 7.20
C THR A 157 -11.20 -0.44 6.63
N ALA A 158 -10.18 -1.19 7.09
CA ALA A 158 -8.82 -1.10 6.56
C ALA A 158 -8.76 -1.44 5.06
N GLU A 159 -9.35 -2.57 4.65
CA GLU A 159 -9.32 -3.04 3.26
C GLU A 159 -10.01 -2.08 2.29
N ARG A 160 -11.11 -1.40 2.70
CA ARG A 160 -11.75 -0.36 1.88
C ARG A 160 -10.82 0.83 1.57
N ARG A 161 -9.74 0.99 2.32
CA ARG A 161 -8.73 2.04 2.12
C ARG A 161 -7.52 1.56 1.32
N LEU A 162 -7.44 0.27 1.03
CA LEU A 162 -6.41 -0.32 0.19
C LEU A 162 -6.92 -0.42 -1.25
N THR A 163 -6.20 0.18 -2.19
CA THR A 163 -6.56 0.16 -3.62
C THR A 163 -5.36 -0.28 -4.44
N VAL A 164 -5.57 -1.24 -5.35
CA VAL A 164 -4.61 -1.55 -6.40
C VAL A 164 -5.22 -1.19 -7.74
N THR A 165 -4.52 -0.32 -8.47
CA THR A 165 -4.90 0.09 -9.83
C THR A 165 -3.89 -0.46 -10.81
N THR A 166 -4.39 -0.97 -11.93
CA THR A 166 -3.57 -1.59 -12.98
C THR A 166 -3.85 -0.94 -14.33
N SER A 167 -2.84 -0.88 -15.19
CA SER A 167 -2.95 -0.45 -16.59
C SER A 167 -2.18 -1.41 -17.48
N PRO A 168 -2.85 -2.23 -18.32
CA PRO A 168 -4.31 -2.35 -18.48
C PRO A 168 -5.06 -2.75 -17.19
N PRO A 169 -6.34 -2.35 -17.03
CA PRO A 169 -7.10 -2.65 -15.83
C PRO A 169 -7.42 -4.16 -15.74
N VAL A 170 -7.10 -4.75 -14.59
CA VAL A 170 -7.44 -6.13 -14.22
C VAL A 170 -8.04 -6.15 -12.82
N SER A 171 -9.11 -6.92 -12.64
CA SER A 171 -9.73 -7.15 -11.34
C SER A 171 -8.85 -8.04 -10.48
N GLY A 172 -8.75 -7.72 -9.20
CA GLY A 172 -8.09 -8.55 -8.20
C GLY A 172 -8.80 -8.45 -6.85
N SER A 173 -8.29 -9.18 -5.86
CA SER A 173 -8.87 -9.23 -4.51
C SER A 173 -7.76 -9.24 -3.49
N TRP A 174 -8.01 -8.57 -2.36
CA TRP A 174 -7.23 -8.78 -1.16
C TRP A 174 -7.60 -10.11 -0.50
N HIS A 175 -6.65 -10.68 0.24
CA HIS A 175 -6.80 -11.85 1.08
C HIS A 175 -6.01 -11.61 2.36
N TRP A 176 -6.66 -11.60 3.51
CA TRP A 176 -5.98 -11.45 4.80
C TRP A 176 -5.32 -12.77 5.19
N VAL A 177 -3.99 -12.76 5.31
CA VAL A 177 -3.22 -13.95 5.71
C VAL A 177 -3.11 -14.07 7.23
N ASP A 178 -3.16 -12.94 7.94
CA ASP A 178 -3.19 -12.85 9.39
C ASP A 178 -3.89 -11.54 9.86
N ASP A 179 -3.69 -11.13 11.12
CA ASP A 179 -4.26 -9.91 11.72
C ASP A 179 -3.57 -8.59 11.30
N GLN A 180 -2.45 -8.66 10.57
CA GLN A 180 -1.62 -7.51 10.18
C GLN A 180 -1.35 -7.44 8.67
N THR A 181 -1.59 -8.51 7.94
CA THR A 181 -1.07 -8.67 6.59
C THR A 181 -2.17 -9.10 5.62
N ALA A 182 -2.31 -8.36 4.53
CA ALA A 182 -3.23 -8.67 3.44
C ALA A 182 -2.47 -8.73 2.11
N HIS A 183 -2.67 -9.79 1.35
CA HIS A 183 -2.06 -10.00 0.04
C HIS A 183 -3.06 -9.68 -1.06
N TRP A 184 -2.63 -9.08 -2.16
CA TRP A 184 -3.44 -8.79 -3.33
C TRP A 184 -2.84 -9.39 -4.59
N ARG A 185 -3.70 -10.04 -5.37
CA ARG A 185 -3.38 -10.46 -6.73
C ARG A 185 -4.64 -10.49 -7.61
N PRO A 186 -4.46 -10.41 -8.94
CA PRO A 186 -5.51 -10.77 -9.90
C PRO A 186 -5.77 -12.29 -9.95
N GLU A 187 -6.84 -12.68 -10.64
CA GLU A 187 -7.20 -14.09 -10.82
C GLU A 187 -6.14 -14.88 -11.62
N HIS A 188 -5.58 -14.24 -12.64
CA HIS A 188 -4.50 -14.75 -13.48
C HIS A 188 -3.29 -13.83 -13.40
N TYR A 189 -2.10 -14.32 -13.77
CA TYR A 189 -0.88 -13.51 -13.84
C TYR A 189 -1.09 -12.21 -14.61
N TYR A 190 -0.36 -11.16 -14.22
CA TYR A 190 -0.44 -9.88 -14.93
C TYR A 190 -0.02 -10.05 -16.40
N ALA A 191 -0.63 -9.26 -17.27
CA ALA A 191 -0.07 -9.10 -18.61
C ALA A 191 1.32 -8.42 -18.51
N PRO A 192 2.31 -8.83 -19.33
CA PRO A 192 3.58 -8.13 -19.41
C PRO A 192 3.42 -6.63 -19.63
N HIS A 193 4.33 -5.84 -19.06
CA HIS A 193 4.34 -4.37 -19.14
C HIS A 193 3.15 -3.66 -18.47
N THR A 194 2.35 -4.38 -17.67
CA THR A 194 1.31 -3.77 -16.84
C THR A 194 1.95 -2.81 -15.83
N SER A 195 1.40 -1.60 -15.72
CA SER A 195 1.74 -0.69 -14.61
C SER A 195 0.81 -0.97 -13.43
N VAL A 196 1.37 -1.11 -12.24
CA VAL A 196 0.64 -1.40 -11.00
C VAL A 196 0.90 -0.29 -10.00
N THR A 197 -0.16 0.25 -9.40
CA THR A 197 -0.09 1.22 -8.32
C THR A 197 -0.91 0.72 -7.14
N ALA A 198 -0.27 0.55 -5.98
CA ALA A 198 -0.92 0.24 -4.72
C ALA A 198 -0.95 1.50 -3.84
N GLU A 199 -2.12 1.81 -3.27
CA GLU A 199 -2.35 2.95 -2.39
C GLU A 199 -3.07 2.50 -1.11
N ALA A 200 -2.62 3.01 0.03
CA ALA A 200 -3.30 2.89 1.31
C ALA A 200 -3.69 4.31 1.76
N LYS A 201 -4.99 4.61 1.75
CA LYS A 201 -5.54 5.93 2.17
C LYS A 201 -6.13 5.85 3.57
N ILE A 202 -5.26 5.62 4.55
CA ILE A 202 -5.65 5.31 5.92
C ILE A 202 -5.50 6.51 6.88
N TYR A 203 -4.86 7.61 6.47
CA TYR A 203 -4.75 8.79 7.32
C TYR A 203 -6.13 9.27 7.77
N GLY A 204 -6.30 9.64 9.05
CA GLY A 204 -7.61 10.05 9.57
C GLY A 204 -8.54 8.90 9.92
N ILE A 205 -8.34 7.70 9.38
CA ILE A 205 -9.30 6.59 9.47
C ILE A 205 -9.14 5.82 10.79
N SER A 206 -10.24 5.66 11.52
CA SER A 206 -10.31 4.74 12.66
C SER A 206 -10.34 3.30 12.18
N LEU A 207 -9.42 2.47 12.67
CA LEU A 207 -9.27 1.04 12.34
C LEU A 207 -9.70 0.13 13.49
N GLY A 208 -10.46 0.67 14.45
CA GLY A 208 -10.97 -0.03 15.63
C GLY A 208 -10.06 0.12 16.85
N ASN A 209 -10.64 -0.07 18.05
CA ASN A 209 -9.92 -0.06 19.34
C ASN A 209 -9.03 1.18 19.60
N GLY A 210 -9.38 2.34 19.03
CA GLY A 210 -8.58 3.55 19.17
C GLY A 210 -7.33 3.59 18.29
N LEU A 211 -7.13 2.62 17.40
CA LEU A 211 -6.10 2.63 16.37
C LEU A 211 -6.54 3.49 15.20
N PHE A 212 -5.66 4.38 14.74
CA PHE A 212 -5.90 5.24 13.58
C PHE A 212 -4.79 5.09 12.55
N GLY A 213 -5.08 5.35 11.28
CA GLY A 213 -4.03 5.37 10.28
C GLY A 213 -3.10 6.57 10.43
N GLN A 214 -1.80 6.29 10.41
CA GLN A 214 -0.73 7.24 10.66
C GLN A 214 -0.49 8.19 9.49
N GLU A 215 -0.51 7.64 8.27
CA GLU A 215 -0.24 8.35 7.02
C GLU A 215 -0.79 7.55 5.83
N ASP A 216 -0.93 8.22 4.69
CA ASP A 216 -1.24 7.56 3.43
C ASP A 216 0.07 7.06 2.77
N THR A 217 0.05 5.83 2.24
CA THR A 217 1.20 5.21 1.57
C THR A 217 0.87 4.89 0.12
N LYS A 218 1.89 4.94 -0.76
CA LYS A 218 1.78 4.57 -2.16
C LYS A 218 3.06 3.93 -2.67
N VAL A 219 2.92 2.96 -3.58
CA VAL A 219 4.02 2.46 -4.43
C VAL A 219 3.51 2.23 -5.85
N SER A 220 4.33 2.55 -6.86
CA SER A 220 4.05 2.23 -8.26
C SER A 220 5.20 1.46 -8.88
N PHE A 221 4.89 0.41 -9.64
CA PHE A 221 5.89 -0.43 -10.30
C PHE A 221 5.38 -0.96 -11.64
N LYS A 222 6.26 -1.63 -12.38
CA LYS A 222 5.96 -2.25 -13.67
C LYS A 222 6.14 -3.76 -13.62
N ILE A 223 5.34 -4.45 -14.43
CA ILE A 223 5.50 -5.88 -14.72
C ILE A 223 6.42 -6.04 -15.93
N ASP A 224 7.40 -6.93 -15.83
CA ASP A 224 8.34 -7.23 -16.92
C ASP A 224 7.75 -8.22 -17.93
N ALA A 225 8.60 -8.80 -18.78
CA ALA A 225 8.28 -9.96 -19.61
C ALA A 225 7.75 -11.13 -18.78
N ALA A 226 6.98 -12.01 -19.42
CA ALA A 226 6.43 -13.20 -18.77
C ALA A 226 7.50 -14.29 -18.68
N HIS A 227 8.16 -14.38 -17.53
CA HIS A 227 9.03 -15.50 -17.19
C HIS A 227 8.28 -16.53 -16.35
N VAL A 228 8.22 -17.76 -16.86
CA VAL A 228 7.59 -18.89 -16.17
C VAL A 228 8.52 -20.10 -16.27
N SER A 229 8.81 -20.72 -15.14
CA SER A 229 9.62 -21.93 -15.08
C SER A 229 8.79 -23.08 -14.56
N ILE A 230 8.85 -24.24 -15.22
CA ILE A 230 8.11 -25.44 -14.84
C ILE A 230 9.11 -26.52 -14.46
N ALA A 231 9.13 -26.88 -13.18
CA ALA A 231 9.86 -28.05 -12.66
C ALA A 231 8.90 -29.26 -12.60
N ASP A 232 9.20 -30.31 -13.37
CA ASP A 232 8.38 -31.52 -13.40
C ASP A 232 9.17 -32.72 -12.89
N ASP A 233 8.75 -33.26 -11.74
CA ASP A 233 9.42 -34.38 -11.07
C ASP A 233 9.42 -35.70 -11.89
N LYS A 234 8.48 -35.86 -12.83
CA LYS A 234 8.50 -37.03 -13.73
C LYS A 234 9.71 -37.03 -14.65
N THR A 235 10.19 -35.84 -15.01
CA THR A 235 11.33 -35.65 -15.91
C THR A 235 12.60 -35.20 -15.19
N LYS A 236 12.45 -34.61 -13.99
CA LYS A 236 13.52 -33.95 -13.22
C LYS A 236 14.19 -32.84 -14.01
N LEU A 237 13.40 -32.15 -14.82
CA LEU A 237 13.82 -31.01 -15.62
C LEU A 237 13.03 -29.77 -15.20
N VAL A 238 13.73 -28.63 -15.22
CA VAL A 238 13.13 -27.31 -15.22
C VAL A 238 13.11 -26.80 -16.64
N SER A 239 11.92 -26.51 -17.17
CA SER A 239 11.74 -25.83 -18.45
C SER A 239 11.45 -24.36 -18.20
N VAL A 240 12.34 -23.48 -18.68
CA VAL A 240 12.24 -22.03 -18.48
C VAL A 240 11.71 -21.37 -19.75
N PHE A 241 10.66 -20.58 -19.61
CA PHE A 241 9.98 -19.88 -20.69
C PHE A 241 10.10 -18.38 -20.54
N ASP A 242 10.41 -17.70 -21.64
CA ASP A 242 10.37 -16.24 -21.80
C ASP A 242 9.30 -15.89 -22.83
N GLY A 243 8.25 -15.17 -22.42
CA GLY A 243 7.13 -14.83 -23.29
C GLY A 243 6.40 -16.06 -23.87
N GLY A 244 6.48 -17.21 -23.19
CA GLY A 244 5.94 -18.49 -23.65
C GLY A 244 6.86 -19.29 -24.57
N HIS A 245 8.05 -18.78 -24.90
CA HIS A 245 9.06 -19.52 -25.66
C HIS A 245 10.04 -20.24 -24.74
N LEU A 246 10.26 -21.54 -24.98
CA LEU A 246 11.26 -22.31 -24.23
C LEU A 246 12.65 -21.76 -24.53
N VAL A 247 13.32 -21.20 -23.51
CA VAL A 247 14.66 -20.62 -23.63
C VAL A 247 15.74 -21.47 -22.96
N ARG A 248 15.36 -22.33 -22.00
CA ARG A 248 16.31 -23.23 -21.33
C ARG A 248 15.64 -24.46 -20.75
N THR A 249 16.36 -25.57 -20.73
CA THR A 249 15.99 -26.79 -20.02
C THR A 249 17.13 -27.18 -19.09
N MET A 250 16.85 -27.34 -17.80
CA MET A 250 17.85 -27.56 -16.76
C MET A 250 17.58 -28.88 -16.04
N PRO A 251 18.51 -29.84 -16.02
CA PRO A 251 18.45 -30.94 -15.08
C PRO A 251 18.44 -30.42 -13.63
N THR A 252 17.55 -30.96 -12.80
CA THR A 252 17.44 -30.59 -11.39
C THR A 252 17.33 -31.82 -10.50
N SER A 253 17.71 -31.68 -9.23
CA SER A 253 17.43 -32.66 -8.16
C SER A 253 16.67 -31.93 -7.06
N MET A 254 15.43 -32.34 -6.84
CA MET A 254 14.51 -31.72 -5.89
C MET A 254 14.56 -32.41 -4.52
N GLY A 255 13.58 -32.12 -3.67
CA GLY A 255 13.45 -32.69 -2.33
C GLY A 255 13.30 -34.21 -2.37
N MET A 256 14.16 -34.93 -1.64
CA MET A 256 14.25 -36.40 -1.61
C MET A 256 12.98 -37.12 -1.15
N GLY A 257 12.03 -36.37 -0.59
CA GLY A 257 10.78 -36.91 -0.06
C GLY A 257 10.92 -37.60 1.30
N GLY A 258 9.77 -38.03 1.81
CA GLY A 258 9.64 -38.56 3.17
C GLY A 258 9.48 -37.45 4.21
N THR A 259 9.36 -37.87 5.47
CA THR A 259 9.15 -36.99 6.62
C THR A 259 10.03 -37.37 7.80
N GLN A 260 10.23 -36.44 8.73
CA GLN A 260 10.91 -36.67 10.00
C GLN A 260 10.21 -35.91 11.13
N GLU A 261 10.03 -36.59 12.27
CA GLU A 261 9.57 -35.96 13.50
C GLU A 261 10.74 -35.25 14.21
N ILE A 262 10.55 -33.97 14.53
CA ILE A 262 11.54 -33.10 15.19
C ILE A 262 10.81 -32.25 16.22
N ASP A 263 11.16 -32.40 17.50
CA ASP A 263 10.60 -31.62 18.61
C ASP A 263 9.05 -31.58 18.64
N GLY A 264 8.40 -32.67 18.21
CA GLY A 264 6.94 -32.79 18.15
C GLY A 264 6.29 -32.24 16.88
N HIS A 265 7.10 -31.88 15.87
CA HIS A 265 6.66 -31.41 14.57
C HIS A 265 7.10 -32.36 13.45
N THR A 266 6.19 -32.62 12.50
CA THR A 266 6.50 -33.38 11.28
C THR A 266 7.13 -32.44 10.24
N LEU A 267 8.39 -32.67 9.91
CA LEU A 267 9.09 -32.02 8.81
C LEU A 267 8.97 -32.85 7.53
N SER A 268 8.62 -32.24 6.40
CA SER A 268 8.59 -32.88 5.07
C SER A 268 9.84 -32.52 4.27
N PHE A 269 10.44 -33.49 3.60
CA PHE A 269 11.55 -33.28 2.66
C PHE A 269 11.12 -33.32 1.19
N TRP A 270 9.82 -33.38 0.94
CA TRP A 270 9.30 -33.15 -0.40
C TRP A 270 9.36 -31.67 -0.74
N THR A 271 9.73 -31.34 -1.97
CA THR A 271 9.43 -30.02 -2.55
C THR A 271 7.92 -29.96 -2.81
N PRO A 272 7.16 -29.06 -2.15
CA PRO A 272 5.71 -28.97 -2.34
C PRO A 272 5.33 -28.73 -3.81
N PRO A 273 4.36 -29.46 -4.38
CA PRO A 273 3.81 -29.09 -5.68
C PRO A 273 2.95 -27.83 -5.53
N GLY A 274 3.03 -26.91 -6.49
CA GLY A 274 2.34 -25.63 -6.41
C GLY A 274 2.96 -24.58 -7.31
N ILE A 275 2.44 -23.36 -7.19
CA ILE A 275 2.89 -22.19 -7.92
C ILE A 275 3.58 -21.25 -6.93
N TYR A 276 4.88 -21.09 -7.14
CA TYR A 276 5.76 -20.20 -6.39
C TYR A 276 6.00 -18.92 -7.17
N THR A 277 6.47 -17.89 -6.46
CA THR A 277 7.03 -16.67 -7.06
C THR A 277 8.46 -16.48 -6.56
N VAL A 278 9.34 -15.97 -7.41
CA VAL A 278 10.68 -15.55 -6.98
C VAL A 278 10.52 -14.42 -5.96
N LEU A 279 11.13 -14.57 -4.78
CA LEU A 279 11.01 -13.61 -3.68
C LEU A 279 12.21 -12.67 -3.66
N ASP A 280 13.41 -13.24 -3.50
CA ASP A 280 14.69 -12.55 -3.48
C ASP A 280 15.78 -13.42 -4.16
N LYS A 281 16.99 -12.87 -4.25
CA LYS A 281 18.16 -13.57 -4.79
C LYS A 281 19.41 -13.19 -3.99
N GLY A 282 20.28 -14.16 -3.73
CA GLY A 282 21.55 -13.93 -3.04
C GLY A 282 22.72 -14.71 -3.63
N ASN A 283 23.91 -14.12 -3.58
CA ASN A 283 25.14 -14.76 -4.05
C ASN A 283 26.38 -14.27 -3.27
N PRO A 284 26.94 -15.06 -2.33
CA PRO A 284 26.40 -16.34 -1.83
C PRO A 284 25.30 -16.15 -0.77
N VAL A 285 24.58 -17.23 -0.45
CA VAL A 285 23.67 -17.34 0.69
C VAL A 285 24.19 -18.42 1.64
N VAL A 286 24.17 -18.14 2.95
CA VAL A 286 24.40 -19.17 3.96
C VAL A 286 23.06 -19.82 4.28
N MET A 287 22.85 -21.05 3.82
CA MET A 287 21.64 -21.82 4.09
C MET A 287 21.90 -22.70 5.32
N ASP A 288 21.17 -22.46 6.41
CA ASP A 288 21.30 -23.18 7.68
C ASP A 288 19.99 -23.89 8.01
N SER A 289 20.02 -25.20 8.18
CA SER A 289 18.80 -25.99 8.33
C SER A 289 18.00 -25.65 9.58
N SER A 290 18.64 -25.06 10.58
CA SER A 290 17.97 -24.63 11.80
C SER A 290 16.99 -23.48 11.57
N THR A 291 17.13 -22.70 10.48
CA THR A 291 16.23 -21.58 10.18
C THR A 291 14.83 -22.03 9.77
N PHE A 292 14.68 -23.26 9.26
CA PHE A 292 13.39 -23.87 8.95
C PHE A 292 13.01 -25.00 9.92
N GLY A 293 13.71 -25.11 11.06
CA GLY A 293 13.36 -26.02 12.16
C GLY A 293 14.07 -27.38 12.17
N LEU A 294 15.03 -27.65 11.28
CA LEU A 294 15.85 -28.87 11.31
C LEU A 294 17.19 -28.61 12.02
N PRO A 295 17.43 -29.12 13.24
CA PRO A 295 18.68 -28.86 13.95
C PRO A 295 19.91 -29.27 13.12
N LYS A 296 20.88 -28.36 12.99
CA LYS A 296 22.09 -28.58 12.17
C LYS A 296 22.92 -29.80 12.57
N ASN A 297 22.78 -30.26 13.81
CA ASN A 297 23.46 -31.43 14.38
C ASN A 297 22.61 -32.72 14.28
N SER A 298 21.41 -32.64 13.70
CA SER A 298 20.62 -33.81 13.38
C SER A 298 21.22 -34.56 12.18
N ARG A 299 20.77 -35.81 11.94
CA ARG A 299 21.26 -36.66 10.84
C ARG A 299 21.15 -36.00 9.46
N LEU A 300 20.14 -35.14 9.26
CA LEU A 300 19.86 -34.44 8.00
C LEU A 300 20.14 -32.93 8.11
N GLY A 301 20.69 -32.47 9.24
CA GLY A 301 21.01 -31.06 9.43
C GLY A 301 22.15 -30.61 8.51
N TYR A 302 22.10 -29.36 8.07
CA TYR A 302 23.11 -28.77 7.19
C TYR A 302 23.36 -27.30 7.50
N ARG A 303 24.55 -26.82 7.11
CA ARG A 303 24.88 -25.39 7.03
C ARG A 303 25.87 -25.19 5.90
N GLU A 304 25.41 -24.65 4.79
CA GLU A 304 26.17 -24.57 3.55
C GLU A 304 26.22 -23.13 3.03
N THR A 305 27.31 -22.78 2.35
CA THR A 305 27.44 -21.50 1.63
C THR A 305 27.24 -21.79 0.16
N ILE A 306 26.13 -21.29 -0.37
CA ILE A 306 25.61 -21.64 -1.69
C ILE A 306 25.65 -20.41 -2.60
N ASN A 307 26.23 -20.57 -3.79
CA ASN A 307 26.26 -19.51 -4.80
C ASN A 307 24.97 -19.49 -5.63
N TYR A 308 24.71 -18.34 -6.26
CA TYR A 308 23.61 -18.12 -7.22
C TYR A 308 22.26 -18.69 -6.75
N ALA A 309 21.82 -18.29 -5.55
CA ALA A 309 20.58 -18.76 -4.96
C ALA A 309 19.41 -17.82 -5.28
N THR A 310 18.37 -18.36 -5.89
CA THR A 310 17.09 -17.67 -6.16
C THR A 310 16.03 -18.25 -5.24
N ARG A 311 15.50 -17.47 -4.30
CA ARG A 311 14.50 -17.95 -3.33
C ARG A 311 13.12 -17.92 -3.94
N ILE A 312 12.35 -18.97 -3.69
CA ILE A 312 10.98 -19.09 -4.20
C ILE A 312 9.94 -19.30 -3.09
N SER A 313 10.35 -19.62 -1.85
CA SER A 313 9.46 -19.76 -0.71
C SER A 313 9.98 -19.06 0.54
N THR A 314 9.07 -18.65 1.41
CA THR A 314 9.39 -17.96 2.68
C THR A 314 10.09 -18.87 3.69
N ASP A 315 9.84 -20.19 3.61
CA ASP A 315 10.45 -21.22 4.46
C ASP A 315 11.79 -21.77 3.93
N GLY A 316 12.31 -21.20 2.84
CA GLY A 316 13.71 -21.41 2.44
C GLY A 316 13.94 -22.44 1.32
N ILE A 317 13.01 -22.58 0.39
CA ILE A 317 13.24 -23.30 -0.87
C ILE A 317 13.89 -22.34 -1.88
N TYR A 318 15.00 -22.79 -2.46
CA TYR A 318 15.75 -22.07 -3.47
C TYR A 318 15.97 -22.91 -4.74
N MET A 319 16.17 -22.22 -5.85
CA MET A 319 16.86 -22.74 -7.02
C MET A 319 18.31 -22.26 -6.97
N HIS A 320 19.27 -23.17 -6.87
CA HIS A 320 20.65 -22.78 -6.55
C HIS A 320 21.73 -23.72 -7.09
N GLU A 321 22.98 -23.26 -7.07
CA GLU A 321 24.15 -24.06 -7.43
C GLU A 321 24.39 -25.17 -6.39
N LEU A 322 24.51 -26.41 -6.85
CA LEU A 322 25.03 -27.52 -6.05
C LEU A 322 25.70 -28.59 -6.92
N ASP A 323 26.92 -28.30 -7.37
CA ASP A 323 27.70 -29.17 -8.27
C ASP A 323 27.95 -30.58 -7.71
N ALA A 324 27.99 -30.74 -6.38
CA ALA A 324 28.13 -32.03 -5.72
C ALA A 324 27.00 -33.03 -6.07
N THR A 325 25.86 -32.54 -6.57
CA THR A 325 24.67 -33.35 -6.91
C THR A 325 24.42 -33.48 -8.40
N VAL A 326 25.33 -33.04 -9.28
CA VAL A 326 25.15 -33.12 -10.74
C VAL A 326 24.86 -34.54 -11.23
N TRP A 327 25.42 -35.55 -10.56
CA TRP A 327 25.14 -36.97 -10.86
C TRP A 327 23.67 -37.36 -10.66
N ALA A 328 22.94 -36.65 -9.80
CA ALA A 328 21.53 -36.88 -9.49
C ALA A 328 20.58 -35.96 -10.26
N GLN A 329 21.05 -34.77 -10.70
CA GLN A 329 20.24 -33.80 -11.43
C GLN A 329 19.73 -34.38 -12.75
N GLY A 330 18.40 -34.39 -12.95
CA GLY A 330 17.75 -35.06 -14.08
C GLY A 330 17.42 -36.55 -13.86
N HIS A 331 17.74 -37.11 -12.69
CA HIS A 331 17.62 -38.55 -12.42
C HIS A 331 17.02 -38.91 -11.06
N THR A 332 17.46 -38.28 -9.96
CA THR A 332 17.03 -38.63 -8.60
C THR A 332 17.02 -37.40 -7.71
N ASP A 333 16.03 -37.31 -6.83
CA ASP A 333 15.89 -36.21 -5.87
C ASP A 333 16.66 -36.49 -4.60
N THR A 334 17.45 -35.52 -4.16
CA THR A 334 18.43 -35.69 -3.07
C THR A 334 18.46 -34.52 -2.09
N SER A 335 17.74 -33.43 -2.37
CA SER A 335 17.77 -32.21 -1.54
C SER A 335 16.80 -32.31 -0.36
N HIS A 336 16.80 -31.28 0.49
CA HIS A 336 15.83 -31.10 1.58
C HIS A 336 14.57 -30.32 1.14
N GLY A 337 14.45 -29.99 -0.14
CA GLY A 337 13.33 -29.21 -0.70
C GLY A 337 13.76 -28.28 -1.84
N CYS A 338 15.01 -27.81 -1.85
CA CYS A 338 15.57 -26.97 -2.91
C CYS A 338 15.63 -27.68 -4.27
N LEU A 339 15.74 -26.89 -5.34
CA LEU A 339 16.03 -27.35 -6.68
C LEU A 339 17.53 -27.17 -6.93
N ASN A 340 18.28 -28.28 -6.82
CA ASN A 340 19.71 -28.28 -7.07
C ASN A 340 19.98 -28.17 -8.57
N LEU A 341 20.81 -27.22 -8.97
CA LEU A 341 21.24 -27.00 -10.36
C LEU A 341 22.77 -27.05 -10.44
N ASN A 342 23.31 -27.35 -11.61
CA ASN A 342 24.74 -27.15 -11.87
C ASN A 342 25.07 -25.65 -11.90
N ALA A 343 26.35 -25.29 -11.76
CA ALA A 343 26.78 -23.88 -11.70
C ALA A 343 26.31 -23.03 -12.90
N ASP A 344 26.36 -23.57 -14.12
CA ASP A 344 25.94 -22.84 -15.33
C ASP A 344 24.42 -22.54 -15.33
N ASN A 345 23.59 -23.51 -14.97
CA ASN A 345 22.14 -23.32 -14.86
C ASN A 345 21.76 -22.40 -13.71
N ALA A 346 22.38 -22.57 -12.53
CA ALA A 346 22.12 -21.74 -11.37
C ALA A 346 22.47 -20.28 -11.63
N LYS A 347 23.67 -20.02 -12.19
CA LYS A 347 24.10 -18.68 -12.55
C LYS A 347 23.17 -18.06 -13.59
N TRP A 348 22.84 -18.79 -14.65
CA TRP A 348 21.95 -18.28 -15.68
C TRP A 348 20.57 -17.95 -15.12
N PHE A 349 19.99 -18.83 -14.29
CA PHE A 349 18.67 -18.60 -13.69
C PHE A 349 18.70 -17.40 -12.75
N PHE A 350 19.75 -17.28 -11.94
CA PHE A 350 19.98 -16.12 -11.08
C PHE A 350 20.04 -14.81 -11.86
N ASP A 351 20.70 -14.79 -13.02
CA ASP A 351 20.80 -13.59 -13.86
C ASP A 351 19.50 -13.30 -14.62
N PHE A 352 18.77 -14.33 -15.02
CA PHE A 352 17.53 -14.25 -15.80
C PHE A 352 16.32 -13.83 -14.98
N SER A 353 16.13 -14.42 -13.80
CA SER A 353 14.91 -14.25 -13.02
C SER A 353 14.87 -12.95 -12.22
N VAL A 354 13.69 -12.39 -12.05
CA VAL A 354 13.42 -11.22 -11.20
C VAL A 354 12.36 -11.55 -10.14
N PRO A 355 12.32 -10.84 -8.99
CA PRO A 355 11.24 -11.01 -8.02
C PRO A 355 9.86 -10.89 -8.67
N GLY A 356 8.96 -11.82 -8.35
CA GLY A 356 7.65 -11.98 -8.97
C GLY A 356 7.60 -12.94 -10.18
N ASP A 357 8.74 -13.41 -10.70
CA ASP A 357 8.73 -14.46 -11.74
C ASP A 357 8.17 -15.77 -11.20
N VAL A 358 7.52 -16.56 -12.06
CA VAL A 358 6.77 -17.73 -11.63
C VAL A 358 7.61 -19.00 -11.72
N VAL A 359 7.53 -19.83 -10.68
CA VAL A 359 8.08 -21.20 -10.68
C VAL A 359 6.97 -22.18 -10.32
N GLU A 360 6.56 -23.02 -11.27
CA GLU A 360 5.55 -24.05 -11.08
C GLU A 360 6.21 -25.40 -10.83
N ILE A 361 5.89 -26.03 -9.70
CA ILE A 361 6.41 -27.34 -9.32
C ILE A 361 5.29 -28.36 -9.45
N ARG A 362 5.55 -29.41 -10.22
CA ARG A 362 4.56 -30.42 -10.60
C ARG A 362 5.04 -31.83 -10.28
N ASN A 363 4.06 -32.69 -10.01
CA ASN A 363 4.22 -34.14 -9.89
C ASN A 363 5.14 -34.65 -8.76
N THR A 364 5.48 -33.82 -7.76
CA THR A 364 6.15 -34.29 -6.54
C THR A 364 5.16 -35.00 -5.61
N GLY A 365 5.65 -35.84 -4.68
CA GLY A 365 4.81 -36.66 -3.79
C GLY A 365 4.35 -35.98 -2.48
N GLY A 366 4.76 -34.73 -2.23
CA GLY A 366 4.51 -34.01 -0.97
C GLY A 366 3.15 -33.30 -0.88
N PRO A 367 2.82 -32.74 0.30
CA PRO A 367 1.67 -31.85 0.45
C PRO A 367 1.84 -30.59 -0.42
N PRO A 368 0.74 -30.00 -0.92
CA PRO A 368 0.80 -28.81 -1.77
C PRO A 368 1.39 -27.61 -1.05
N LEU A 369 1.95 -26.68 -1.83
CA LEU A 369 2.46 -25.41 -1.32
C LEU A 369 1.36 -24.63 -0.58
N GLN A 370 1.69 -24.18 0.63
CA GLN A 370 0.78 -23.43 1.50
C GLN A 370 0.96 -21.92 1.34
N LEU A 371 -0.07 -21.16 1.73
CA LEU A 371 -0.02 -19.70 1.71
C LEU A 371 1.11 -19.14 2.60
N SER A 372 1.34 -19.74 3.77
CA SER A 372 2.43 -19.39 4.69
C SER A 372 3.83 -19.57 4.08
N GLN A 373 3.95 -20.33 2.99
CA GLN A 373 5.18 -20.61 2.27
C GLN A 373 5.35 -19.72 1.02
N GLY A 374 4.46 -18.74 0.80
CA GLY A 374 4.40 -17.94 -0.43
C GLY A 374 3.54 -18.57 -1.54
N GLY A 375 2.64 -19.49 -1.17
CA GLY A 375 1.76 -20.22 -2.09
C GLY A 375 0.53 -19.46 -2.58
N ASP A 376 0.61 -18.14 -2.72
CA ASP A 376 -0.50 -17.26 -3.08
C ASP A 376 -1.26 -17.70 -4.33
N TRP A 377 -0.52 -18.11 -5.36
CA TRP A 377 -1.06 -18.58 -6.63
C TRP A 377 -1.50 -20.04 -6.60
N THR A 378 -1.11 -20.80 -5.58
CA THR A 378 -1.58 -22.17 -5.37
C THR A 378 -3.00 -22.19 -4.80
N VAL A 379 -3.41 -21.13 -4.09
CA VAL A 379 -4.77 -20.99 -3.56
C VAL A 379 -5.76 -20.77 -4.72
N PRO A 380 -6.81 -21.61 -4.87
CA PRO A 380 -7.84 -21.41 -5.88
C PRO A 380 -8.53 -20.04 -5.75
N TRP A 381 -8.89 -19.42 -6.87
CA TRP A 381 -9.41 -18.05 -6.88
C TRP A 381 -10.66 -17.83 -6.00
N ASP A 382 -11.59 -18.78 -5.99
CA ASP A 382 -12.78 -18.69 -5.13
C ASP A 382 -12.43 -18.71 -3.64
N GLN A 383 -11.43 -19.50 -3.26
CA GLN A 383 -10.91 -19.50 -1.89
C GLN A 383 -10.14 -18.20 -1.60
N TRP A 384 -9.37 -17.70 -2.55
CA TRP A 384 -8.65 -16.44 -2.42
C TRP A 384 -9.62 -15.29 -2.10
N ARG A 385 -10.68 -15.11 -2.92
CA ARG A 385 -11.70 -14.08 -2.69
C ARG A 385 -12.42 -14.22 -1.34
N SER A 386 -12.57 -15.45 -0.83
CA SER A 386 -13.23 -15.68 0.45
C SER A 386 -12.48 -15.11 1.66
N GLY A 387 -11.17 -14.83 1.50
CA GLY A 387 -10.33 -14.19 2.52
C GLY A 387 -10.34 -12.65 2.50
N SER A 388 -11.11 -12.02 1.61
CA SER A 388 -11.38 -10.58 1.69
C SER A 388 -12.29 -10.26 2.88
N ALA A 389 -12.02 -9.14 3.56
CA ALA A 389 -12.86 -8.61 4.63
C ALA A 389 -14.06 -7.80 4.11
N ILE A 390 -14.12 -7.50 2.81
CA ILE A 390 -15.22 -6.79 2.16
C ILE A 390 -15.89 -7.69 1.12
N ARG A 391 -17.03 -8.27 1.50
CA ARG A 391 -17.86 -9.05 0.58
C ARG A 391 -18.84 -8.18 -0.18
#